data_AF-A0A7G9BKZ5-F1
#
_entry.id   AF-A0A7G9BKZ5-F1
#
_cell.length_a   1.000
_cell.length_b   1.000
_cell.length_c   1.000
_cell.angle_alpha   90.00
_cell.angle_beta   90.00
_cell.angle_gamma   90.00
#
_symmetry.space_group_name_H-M   'P 1'
#
loop_
_entity.id
_entity.type
_entity.pdbx_description
1 polymer ?
#
loop_
_entity_poly.entity_id
_entity_poly.type
_entity_poly.pdbx_seq_one_letter_code
_entity_poly.pdbx_strand_id
1 'polypeptide(L)'
;MGTIPLKSKVWLCLAAGLVVGADFRRLSLKYFSPWIPPVVLLATTFLLLLIGLLLPYIWHARERKASINSYRLKALLEHAVIYALALDLSMFGWHKIEGLQMIVPLGVLDQPFSNFSGENLVWAFFKYSYPFTACIALLQIITAALLLFSKTRLFGLILAVPVLIFITSLDFFYHMPIGVLIHGIILLIGVFYFLSQDFNRLIDFIFQPMKGLNTLRIASGTKYFFRLSIFIWPIIFYLIYDYPDKHPHLTGKYFVQDLTVNQVPVSASSPKDSVLTNIYMDLEDEIVFDFNDYRYRYIGTYRLEEETDSIEIHWRYPSDTLNGFIGKLSKVNGQLVLEGEMNGEELRMKLSRVEKE
;
A
#
# COMPACT_ATOMS: atom_id res chain seq x y z
N MET A 1 29.92 -31.75 25.81
CA MET A 1 29.24 -30.83 24.86
C MET A 1 27.86 -31.39 24.56
N GLY A 2 26.80 -30.63 24.83
CA GLY A 2 25.42 -31.14 24.79
C GLY A 2 24.90 -31.40 23.37
N THR A 3 24.09 -32.45 23.21
CA THR A 3 23.40 -32.77 21.95
C THR A 3 22.37 -31.70 21.60
N ILE A 4 22.27 -31.32 20.32
CA ILE A 4 21.26 -30.35 19.87
C ILE A 4 19.88 -31.03 19.89
N PRO A 5 18.84 -30.42 20.51
CA PRO A 5 17.49 -30.99 20.53
C PRO A 5 16.93 -31.24 19.13
N LEU A 6 16.24 -32.36 18.93
CA LEU A 6 15.64 -32.71 17.63
C LEU A 6 14.71 -31.60 17.11
N LYS A 7 13.92 -30.98 17.99
CA LYS A 7 13.03 -29.86 17.66
C LYS A 7 13.79 -28.72 16.97
N SER A 8 14.94 -28.31 17.50
CA SER A 8 15.77 -27.24 16.92
C SER A 8 16.34 -27.62 15.55
N LYS A 9 16.68 -28.90 15.36
CA LYS A 9 17.15 -29.42 14.06
C LYS A 9 16.05 -29.36 13.01
N VAL A 10 14.85 -29.80 13.38
CA VAL A 10 13.68 -29.79 12.49
C VAL A 10 13.39 -28.37 12.01
N TRP A 11 13.26 -27.41 12.93
CA TRP A 11 12.99 -26.03 12.54
C TRP A 11 14.09 -25.41 11.67
N LEU A 12 15.37 -25.66 11.98
CA LEU A 12 16.48 -25.17 11.16
C LEU A 12 16.44 -25.74 9.74
N CYS A 13 16.26 -27.05 9.62
CA CYS A 13 16.27 -27.72 8.31
C CYS A 13 15.04 -27.35 7.48
N LEU A 14 13.87 -27.17 8.11
CA LEU A 14 12.67 -26.66 7.46
C LEU A 14 12.86 -25.21 6.98
N ALA A 15 13.37 -24.32 7.83
CA ALA A 15 13.66 -22.94 7.46
C ALA A 15 14.68 -22.88 6.31
N ALA A 16 15.73 -23.71 6.37
CA ALA A 16 16.73 -23.80 5.30
C ALA A 16 16.14 -24.32 3.99
N GLY A 17 15.37 -25.41 4.03
CA GLY A 17 14.72 -25.96 2.84
C GLY A 17 13.75 -24.96 2.19
N LEU A 18 12.95 -24.27 3.01
CA LEU A 18 11.98 -23.28 2.53
C LEU A 18 12.66 -22.04 1.95
N VAL A 19 13.50 -21.36 2.72
CA VAL A 19 14.13 -20.09 2.31
C VAL A 19 15.11 -20.32 1.17
N VAL A 20 16.07 -21.24 1.33
CA VAL A 20 17.07 -21.51 0.29
C VAL A 20 16.39 -22.10 -0.96
N GLY A 21 15.39 -22.96 -0.78
CA GLY A 21 14.62 -23.52 -1.89
C GLY A 21 13.80 -22.47 -2.65
N ALA A 22 13.14 -21.55 -1.94
CA ALA A 22 12.36 -20.47 -2.54
C ALA A 22 13.25 -19.49 -3.33
N ASP A 23 14.38 -19.08 -2.75
CA ASP A 23 15.35 -18.22 -3.43
C ASP A 23 15.95 -18.92 -4.64
N PHE A 24 16.36 -20.19 -4.50
CA PHE A 24 16.85 -20.98 -5.62
C PHE A 24 15.81 -21.07 -6.73
N ARG A 25 14.54 -21.36 -6.41
CA ARG A 25 13.44 -21.40 -7.40
C ARG A 25 13.31 -20.08 -8.14
N ARG A 26 13.25 -18.96 -7.39
CA ARG A 26 13.06 -17.62 -7.96
C ARG A 26 14.22 -17.24 -8.88
N LEU A 27 15.46 -17.39 -8.40
CA LEU A 27 16.65 -17.02 -9.13
C LEU A 27 16.88 -17.93 -10.33
N SER A 28 16.76 -19.24 -10.15
CA SER A 28 17.03 -20.17 -11.24
C SER A 28 16.01 -20.06 -12.36
N LEU A 29 14.72 -19.94 -12.06
CA LEU A 29 13.71 -19.78 -13.12
C LEU A 29 13.86 -18.45 -13.86
N LYS A 30 14.25 -17.37 -13.15
CA LYS A 30 14.42 -16.06 -13.79
C LYS A 30 15.68 -16.00 -14.65
N TYR A 31 16.81 -16.49 -14.16
CA TYR A 31 18.11 -16.28 -14.81
C TYR A 31 18.61 -17.50 -15.56
N PHE A 32 18.33 -18.73 -15.12
CA PHE A 32 18.88 -19.95 -15.74
C PHE A 32 17.92 -20.68 -16.69
N SER A 33 16.64 -20.27 -16.78
CA SER A 33 15.67 -20.86 -17.70
C SER A 33 16.04 -20.81 -19.20
N PRO A 34 16.88 -19.87 -19.70
CA PRO A 34 17.35 -19.93 -21.08
C PRO A 34 18.31 -21.10 -21.36
N TRP A 35 19.01 -21.59 -20.34
CA TRP A 35 20.03 -22.65 -20.50
C TRP A 35 19.63 -23.99 -19.89
N ILE A 36 18.73 -23.99 -18.90
CA ILE A 36 18.32 -25.18 -18.17
C ILE A 36 16.78 -25.30 -18.25
N PRO A 37 16.24 -26.47 -18.66
CA PRO A 37 14.80 -26.66 -18.73
C PRO A 37 14.11 -26.38 -17.39
N PRO A 38 12.97 -25.64 -17.36
CA PRO A 38 12.28 -25.28 -16.12
C PRO A 38 11.92 -26.48 -15.23
N VAL A 39 11.63 -27.63 -15.83
CA VAL A 39 11.32 -28.88 -15.10
C VAL A 39 12.49 -29.33 -14.24
N VAL A 40 13.74 -29.21 -14.74
CA VAL A 40 14.95 -29.58 -13.98
C VAL A 40 15.14 -28.63 -12.80
N LEU A 41 14.95 -27.33 -13.02
CA LEU A 41 15.07 -26.31 -11.97
C LEU A 41 14.04 -26.51 -10.86
N LEU A 42 12.78 -26.79 -11.23
CA LEU A 42 11.70 -27.11 -10.29
C LEU A 42 11.97 -28.42 -9.53
N ALA A 43 12.50 -29.45 -10.21
CA ALA A 43 12.88 -30.71 -9.57
C ALA A 43 13.99 -30.49 -8.53
N THR A 44 14.98 -29.64 -8.83
CA THR A 44 16.03 -29.27 -7.86
C THR A 44 15.46 -28.50 -6.67
N THR A 45 14.54 -27.56 -6.88
CA THR A 45 13.82 -26.89 -5.76
C THR A 45 13.10 -27.91 -4.88
N PHE A 46 12.37 -28.86 -5.49
CA PHE A 46 11.65 -29.89 -4.74
C PHE A 46 12.61 -30.77 -3.94
N LEU A 47 13.77 -31.12 -4.51
CA LEU A 47 14.82 -31.85 -3.81
C LEU A 47 15.35 -31.07 -2.59
N LEU A 48 15.56 -29.76 -2.70
CA LEU A 48 15.99 -28.92 -1.56
C LEU A 48 14.94 -28.93 -0.42
N LEU A 49 13.65 -28.88 -0.76
CA LEU A 49 12.56 -29.00 0.21
C LEU A 49 12.54 -30.38 0.88
N LEU A 50 12.69 -31.46 0.09
CA LEU A 50 12.79 -32.83 0.62
C LEU A 50 14.01 -32.99 1.54
N ILE A 51 15.16 -32.41 1.20
CA ILE A 51 16.33 -32.39 2.06
C ILE A 51 16.01 -31.67 3.37
N GLY A 52 15.33 -30.53 3.34
CA GLY A 52 14.88 -29.80 4.54
C GLY A 52 14.00 -30.66 5.47
N LEU A 53 13.20 -31.57 4.92
CA LEU A 53 12.35 -32.49 5.67
C LEU A 53 13.10 -33.70 6.24
N LEU A 54 14.02 -34.29 5.47
CA LEU A 54 14.69 -35.55 5.82
C LEU A 54 16.00 -35.36 6.62
N LEU A 55 16.73 -34.28 6.34
CA LEU A 55 18.02 -33.97 6.99
C LEU A 55 17.96 -33.94 8.53
N PRO A 56 16.93 -33.40 9.22
CA PRO A 56 16.97 -33.34 10.69
C PRO A 56 16.97 -34.73 11.33
N TYR A 57 16.28 -35.71 10.74
CA TYR A 57 16.24 -37.09 11.22
C TYR A 57 17.56 -37.83 10.94
N ILE A 58 18.12 -37.65 9.74
CA ILE A 58 19.43 -38.21 9.36
C ILE A 58 20.52 -37.64 10.26
N TRP A 59 20.52 -36.32 10.46
CA TRP A 59 21.45 -35.62 11.35
C TRP A 59 21.31 -36.14 12.78
N HIS A 60 20.09 -36.28 13.30
CA HIS A 60 19.87 -36.77 14.65
C HIS A 60 20.34 -38.22 14.84
N ALA A 61 20.09 -39.12 13.88
CA ALA A 61 20.58 -40.50 13.93
C ALA A 61 22.12 -40.58 13.87
N ARG A 62 22.76 -39.76 13.01
CA ARG A 62 24.22 -39.72 12.87
C ARG A 62 24.93 -39.09 14.06
N GLU A 63 24.31 -38.11 14.72
CA GLU A 63 24.82 -37.52 15.96
C GLU A 63 24.85 -38.55 17.10
N ARG A 64 23.80 -39.38 17.23
CA ARG A 64 23.80 -40.47 18.24
C ARG A 64 24.92 -41.49 18.02
N LYS A 65 25.33 -41.69 16.76
CA LYS A 65 26.46 -42.55 16.38
C LYS A 65 27.82 -41.85 16.45
N ALA A 66 27.89 -40.63 17.01
CA ALA A 66 29.10 -39.80 17.07
C ALA A 66 29.82 -39.60 15.71
N SER A 67 29.07 -39.74 14.61
CA SER A 67 29.63 -39.81 13.25
C SER A 67 29.67 -38.46 12.52
N ILE A 68 29.19 -37.38 13.15
CA ILE A 68 29.08 -36.06 12.53
C ILE A 68 29.38 -34.94 13.51
N ASN A 69 30.02 -33.88 13.02
CA ASN A 69 30.14 -32.62 13.75
C ASN A 69 28.86 -31.80 13.59
N SER A 70 27.94 -31.96 14.54
CA SER A 70 26.65 -31.26 14.55
C SER A 70 26.76 -29.74 14.59
N TYR A 71 27.76 -29.19 15.27
CA TYR A 71 27.93 -27.74 15.37
C TYR A 71 28.34 -27.13 14.03
N ARG A 72 29.23 -27.81 13.28
CA ARG A 72 29.63 -27.37 11.95
C ARG A 72 28.45 -27.41 10.97
N LEU A 73 27.65 -28.48 10.99
CA LEU A 73 26.46 -28.58 10.13
C LEU A 73 25.41 -27.52 10.49
N LYS A 74 25.13 -27.32 11.79
CA LYS A 74 24.24 -26.25 12.26
C LYS A 74 24.69 -24.89 11.74
N ALA A 75 25.97 -24.55 11.94
CA ALA A 75 26.52 -23.28 11.50
C ALA A 75 26.41 -23.12 9.98
N LEU A 76 26.71 -24.16 9.20
CA LEU A 76 26.59 -24.11 7.73
C LEU A 76 25.16 -23.80 7.29
N LEU A 77 24.17 -24.51 7.85
CA LEU A 77 22.76 -24.29 7.53
C LEU A 77 22.31 -22.88 7.91
N GLU A 78 22.65 -22.40 9.11
CA GLU A 78 22.30 -21.05 9.55
C GLU A 78 22.89 -19.97 8.63
N HIS A 79 24.15 -20.11 8.23
CA HIS A 79 24.78 -19.16 7.31
C HIS A 79 24.19 -19.25 5.91
N ALA A 80 23.77 -20.44 5.46
CA ALA A 80 23.07 -20.60 4.18
C ALA A 80 21.73 -19.86 4.17
N VAL A 81 20.92 -19.99 5.24
CA VAL A 81 19.64 -19.27 5.34
C VAL A 81 19.86 -17.75 5.42
N ILE A 82 20.82 -17.29 6.24
CA ILE A 82 21.14 -15.86 6.35
C ILE A 82 21.61 -15.29 5.02
N TYR A 83 22.47 -16.03 4.30
CA TYR A 83 22.96 -15.60 3.00
C TYR A 83 21.83 -15.54 1.97
N ALA A 84 20.94 -16.53 1.95
CA ALA A 84 19.76 -16.54 1.09
C ALA A 84 18.88 -15.30 1.34
N LEU A 85 18.46 -15.07 2.60
CA LEU A 85 17.69 -13.87 2.99
C LEU A 85 18.37 -12.56 2.56
N ALA A 86 19.69 -12.44 2.78
CA ALA A 86 20.43 -11.24 2.41
C ALA A 86 20.54 -11.08 0.89
N LEU A 87 20.79 -12.16 0.15
CA LEU A 87 20.85 -12.14 -1.30
C LEU A 87 19.51 -11.71 -1.89
N ASP A 88 18.41 -12.27 -1.39
CA ASP A 88 17.07 -11.99 -1.90
C ASP A 88 16.67 -10.52 -1.68
N LEU A 89 16.83 -10.01 -0.45
CA LEU A 89 16.59 -8.61 -0.11
C LEU A 89 17.48 -7.66 -0.93
N SER A 90 18.77 -8.00 -1.09
CA SER A 90 19.70 -7.20 -1.89
C SER A 90 19.25 -7.14 -3.35
N MET A 91 18.90 -8.28 -3.95
CA MET A 91 18.46 -8.33 -5.35
C MET A 91 17.17 -7.57 -5.59
N PHE A 92 16.17 -7.69 -4.70
CA PHE A 92 14.96 -6.89 -4.80
C PHE A 92 15.20 -5.39 -4.60
N GLY A 93 16.19 -5.01 -3.79
CA GLY A 93 16.64 -3.63 -3.68
C GLY A 93 17.27 -3.14 -4.98
N TRP A 94 18.24 -3.86 -5.53
CA TRP A 94 18.89 -3.49 -6.80
C TRP A 94 17.92 -3.39 -7.97
N HIS A 95 16.98 -4.34 -8.11
CA HIS A 95 15.97 -4.25 -9.16
C HIS A 95 15.09 -2.99 -9.07
N LYS A 96 14.85 -2.46 -7.87
CA LYS A 96 14.10 -1.20 -7.69
C LYS A 96 14.93 0.01 -8.11
N ILE A 97 16.23 0.01 -7.83
CA ILE A 97 17.16 1.08 -8.26
C ILE A 97 17.29 1.09 -9.79
N GLU A 98 17.39 -0.08 -10.40
CA GLU A 98 17.58 -0.21 -11.85
C GLU A 98 16.26 -0.03 -12.66
N GLY A 99 15.13 0.19 -12.00
CA GLY A 99 13.82 0.31 -12.67
C GLY A 99 13.33 -0.99 -13.31
N LEU A 100 13.86 -2.15 -12.86
CA LEU A 100 13.47 -3.49 -13.33
C LEU A 100 12.21 -4.02 -12.61
N GLN A 101 11.64 -3.23 -11.70
CA GLN A 101 10.35 -3.44 -11.05
C GLN A 101 9.48 -2.19 -11.20
N MET A 102 8.18 -2.33 -10.93
CA MET A 102 7.20 -1.23 -11.00
C MET A 102 6.98 -0.74 -12.44
N ILE A 103 6.93 -1.67 -13.40
CA ILE A 103 6.80 -1.36 -14.82
C ILE A 103 5.33 -1.50 -15.23
N VAL A 104 4.63 -0.39 -15.35
CA VAL A 104 3.27 -0.37 -15.93
C VAL A 104 3.36 -0.27 -17.45
N PRO A 105 2.74 -1.20 -18.22
CA PRO A 105 2.67 -1.11 -19.68
C PRO A 105 1.98 0.17 -20.14
N LEU A 106 2.41 0.76 -21.25
CA LEU A 106 1.86 2.03 -21.74
C LEU A 106 0.34 1.97 -21.95
N GLY A 107 -0.18 0.89 -22.54
CA GLY A 107 -1.62 0.75 -22.77
C GLY A 107 -2.46 0.61 -21.49
N VAL A 108 -1.85 0.28 -20.35
CA VAL A 108 -2.53 0.30 -19.03
C VAL A 108 -2.62 1.73 -18.51
N LEU A 109 -1.63 2.59 -18.79
CA LEU A 109 -1.64 3.98 -18.37
C LEU A 109 -2.75 4.81 -19.03
N ASP A 110 -3.21 4.38 -20.21
CA ASP A 110 -4.32 5.02 -20.93
C ASP A 110 -5.70 4.56 -20.43
N GLN A 111 -5.77 3.57 -19.53
CA GLN A 111 -7.04 3.10 -18.97
C GLN A 111 -7.60 4.11 -17.95
N PRO A 112 -8.93 4.21 -17.81
CA PRO A 112 -9.52 4.93 -16.71
C PRO A 112 -8.97 4.45 -15.36
N PHE A 113 -8.75 5.37 -14.43
CA PHE A 113 -8.20 5.05 -13.11
C PHE A 113 -9.04 3.99 -12.36
N SER A 114 -10.36 3.99 -12.56
CA SER A 114 -11.28 2.98 -12.02
C SER A 114 -11.00 1.55 -12.48
N ASN A 115 -10.29 1.38 -13.59
CA ASN A 115 -9.99 0.08 -14.19
C ASN A 115 -8.59 -0.44 -13.82
N PHE A 116 -7.81 0.31 -13.02
CA PHE A 116 -6.49 -0.14 -12.58
C PHE A 116 -6.63 -1.32 -11.61
N SER A 117 -5.91 -2.41 -11.90
CA SER A 117 -5.72 -3.46 -10.90
C SER A 117 -4.90 -2.95 -9.72
N GLY A 118 -5.01 -3.60 -8.56
CA GLY A 118 -4.20 -3.25 -7.38
C GLY A 118 -2.69 -3.28 -7.66
N GLU A 119 -2.23 -4.25 -8.45
CA GLU A 119 -0.84 -4.34 -8.92
C GLU A 119 -0.42 -3.10 -9.73
N ASN A 120 -1.19 -2.75 -10.75
CA ASN A 120 -0.89 -1.59 -11.60
C ASN A 120 -0.92 -0.28 -10.82
N LEU A 121 -1.82 -0.15 -9.85
CA LEU A 121 -1.90 1.02 -8.97
C LEU A 121 -0.64 1.17 -8.12
N VAL A 122 -0.19 0.10 -7.46
CA VAL A 122 1.04 0.11 -6.64
C VAL A 122 2.26 0.38 -7.51
N TRP A 123 2.34 -0.27 -8.68
CA TRP A 123 3.47 -0.07 -9.60
C TRP A 123 3.51 1.35 -10.14
N ALA A 124 2.36 1.93 -10.54
CA ALA A 124 2.28 3.32 -10.98
C ALA A 124 2.72 4.29 -9.86
N PHE A 125 2.25 4.06 -8.62
CA PHE A 125 2.62 4.87 -7.46
C PHE A 125 4.13 4.87 -7.19
N PHE A 126 4.76 3.70 -7.14
CA PHE A 126 6.22 3.62 -6.92
C PHE A 126 7.01 4.13 -8.14
N LYS A 127 6.50 3.96 -9.36
CA LYS A 127 7.15 4.49 -10.58
C LYS A 127 7.15 6.01 -10.63
N TYR A 128 6.11 6.66 -10.11
CA TYR A 128 5.97 8.12 -10.14
C TYR A 128 7.12 8.85 -9.42
N SER A 129 7.55 8.35 -8.25
CA SER A 129 8.61 8.96 -7.45
C SER A 129 9.82 8.05 -7.31
N TYR A 130 10.78 8.20 -8.21
CA TYR A 130 12.05 7.46 -8.15
C TYR A 130 12.81 7.64 -6.82
N PRO A 131 12.97 8.87 -6.25
CA PRO A 131 13.67 9.05 -4.98
C PRO A 131 13.02 8.26 -3.83
N PHE A 132 11.68 8.21 -3.78
CA PHE A 132 10.96 7.42 -2.78
C PHE A 132 11.24 5.92 -2.95
N THR A 133 11.14 5.42 -4.19
CA THR A 133 11.46 4.01 -4.49
C THR A 133 12.91 3.65 -4.19
N ALA A 134 13.85 4.55 -4.46
CA ALA A 134 15.26 4.38 -4.12
C ALA A 134 15.49 4.32 -2.60
N CYS A 135 14.79 5.12 -1.79
CA CYS A 135 14.87 5.02 -0.33
C CYS A 135 14.43 3.64 0.19
N ILE A 136 13.33 3.09 -0.35
CA ILE A 136 12.84 1.76 0.01
C ILE A 136 13.82 0.67 -0.44
N ALA A 137 14.46 0.84 -1.61
CA ALA A 137 15.49 -0.06 -2.11
C ALA A 137 16.75 -0.06 -1.24
N LEU A 138 17.23 1.12 -0.86
CA LEU A 138 18.39 1.27 0.03
C LEU A 138 18.12 0.65 1.40
N LEU A 139 16.91 0.79 1.94
CA LEU A 139 16.52 0.14 3.19
C LEU A 139 16.63 -1.40 3.11
N GLN A 140 16.21 -2.00 2.00
CA GLN A 140 16.37 -3.44 1.74
C GLN A 140 17.85 -3.83 1.64
N ILE A 141 18.66 -3.07 0.91
CA ILE A 141 20.10 -3.36 0.72
C ILE A 141 20.88 -3.21 2.04
N ILE A 142 20.59 -2.17 2.82
CA ILE A 142 21.18 -1.97 4.15
C ILE A 142 20.79 -3.14 5.06
N THR A 143 19.51 -3.54 5.06
CA THR A 143 19.05 -4.71 5.81
C THR A 143 19.82 -5.98 5.43
N ALA A 144 19.96 -6.24 4.12
CA ALA A 144 20.75 -7.36 3.61
C ALA A 144 22.22 -7.31 4.08
N ALA A 145 22.86 -6.15 3.97
CA ALA A 145 24.24 -5.97 4.41
C ALA A 145 24.40 -6.25 5.91
N LEU A 146 23.48 -5.73 6.75
CA LEU A 146 23.50 -5.94 8.20
C LEU A 146 23.34 -7.41 8.59
N LEU A 147 22.58 -8.21 7.83
CA LEU A 147 22.39 -9.64 8.08
C LEU A 147 23.69 -10.46 7.91
N LEU A 148 24.55 -10.05 6.97
CA LEU A 148 25.80 -10.77 6.66
C LEU A 148 26.83 -10.68 7.79
N PHE A 149 26.94 -9.52 8.45
CA PHE A 149 27.91 -9.34 9.53
C PHE A 149 27.35 -9.82 10.88
N SER A 150 28.04 -10.76 11.52
CA SER A 150 27.64 -11.34 12.81
C SER A 150 27.39 -10.29 13.90
N LYS A 151 28.11 -9.17 13.88
CA LYS A 151 27.97 -8.07 14.84
C LYS A 151 26.69 -7.26 14.67
N THR A 152 26.16 -7.15 13.45
CA THR A 152 24.96 -6.36 13.14
C THR A 152 23.73 -7.19 12.83
N ARG A 153 23.88 -8.52 12.77
CA ARG A 153 22.82 -9.44 12.33
C ARG A 153 21.51 -9.30 13.10
N LEU A 154 21.56 -9.13 14.43
CA LEU A 154 20.34 -8.94 15.22
C LEU A 154 19.59 -7.69 14.78
N PHE A 155 20.31 -6.58 14.55
CA PHE A 155 19.70 -5.35 14.06
C PHE A 155 19.17 -5.53 12.63
N GLY A 156 19.90 -6.23 11.76
CA GLY A 156 19.43 -6.60 10.43
C GLY A 156 18.14 -7.44 10.45
N LEU A 157 18.02 -8.41 11.37
CA LEU A 157 16.81 -9.22 11.54
C LEU A 157 15.63 -8.37 12.04
N ILE A 158 15.86 -7.49 13.02
CA ILE A 158 14.83 -6.57 13.51
C ILE A 158 14.36 -5.63 12.40
N LEU A 159 15.27 -5.13 11.56
CA LEU A 159 14.95 -4.25 10.43
C LEU A 159 14.26 -4.99 9.28
N ALA A 160 14.58 -6.27 9.07
CA ALA A 160 13.95 -7.11 8.06
C ALA A 160 12.45 -7.33 8.33
N VAL A 161 12.02 -7.35 9.59
CA VAL A 161 10.61 -7.53 9.97
C VAL A 161 9.71 -6.46 9.37
N PRO A 162 9.86 -5.16 9.67
CA PRO A 162 9.00 -4.13 9.09
C PRO A 162 9.14 -4.02 7.56
N VAL A 163 10.35 -4.25 7.01
CA VAL A 163 10.56 -4.25 5.56
C VAL A 163 9.73 -5.34 4.86
N LEU A 164 9.84 -6.58 5.34
CA LEU A 164 9.12 -7.71 4.75
C LEU A 164 7.62 -7.66 5.06
N ILE A 165 7.20 -7.19 6.25
CA ILE A 165 5.77 -6.99 6.56
C ILE A 165 5.17 -5.93 5.63
N PHE A 166 5.87 -4.83 5.37
CA PHE A 166 5.40 -3.80 4.45
C PHE A 166 5.21 -4.37 3.04
N ILE A 167 6.21 -5.08 2.51
CA ILE A 167 6.14 -5.71 1.18
C ILE A 167 5.02 -6.76 1.12
N THR A 168 4.96 -7.67 2.11
CA THR A 168 3.95 -8.74 2.15
C THR A 168 2.54 -8.19 2.33
N SER A 169 2.37 -7.09 3.06
CA SER A 169 1.09 -6.38 3.18
C SER A 169 0.65 -5.79 1.85
N LEU A 170 1.57 -5.16 1.11
CA LEU A 170 1.26 -4.69 -0.25
C LEU A 170 0.83 -5.85 -1.13
N ASP A 171 1.55 -6.97 -1.08
CA ASP A 171 1.22 -8.15 -1.87
C ASP A 171 -0.19 -8.69 -1.55
N PHE A 172 -0.56 -8.70 -0.27
CA PHE A 172 -1.86 -9.18 0.18
C PHE A 172 -3.01 -8.21 -0.16
N PHE A 173 -2.91 -6.95 0.27
CA PHE A 173 -4.03 -6.00 0.15
C PHE A 173 -4.26 -5.54 -1.29
N TYR A 174 -3.22 -5.52 -2.13
CA TYR A 174 -3.33 -5.14 -3.54
C TYR A 174 -3.44 -6.33 -4.49
N HIS A 175 -3.67 -7.54 -3.95
CA HIS A 175 -3.91 -8.76 -4.72
C HIS A 175 -2.81 -9.04 -5.77
N MET A 176 -1.55 -8.90 -5.36
CA MET A 176 -0.41 -9.24 -6.20
C MET A 176 -0.40 -10.74 -6.52
N PRO A 177 0.34 -11.19 -7.56
CA PRO A 177 0.43 -12.60 -7.90
C PRO A 177 0.79 -13.48 -6.69
N ILE A 178 0.02 -14.55 -6.46
CA ILE A 178 0.15 -15.39 -5.24
C ILE A 178 1.59 -15.88 -4.97
N GLY A 179 2.39 -16.07 -6.01
CA GLY A 179 3.78 -16.51 -5.90
C GLY A 179 4.68 -15.50 -5.17
N VAL A 180 4.46 -14.19 -5.33
CA VAL A 180 5.27 -13.18 -4.62
C VAL A 180 4.85 -13.08 -3.16
N LEU A 181 3.55 -13.18 -2.87
CA LEU A 181 3.03 -13.20 -1.51
C LEU A 181 3.59 -14.38 -0.70
N ILE A 182 3.54 -15.59 -1.28
CA ILE A 182 4.09 -16.80 -0.63
C ILE A 182 5.60 -16.65 -0.40
N HIS A 183 6.33 -16.06 -1.35
CA HIS A 183 7.77 -15.81 -1.21
C HIS A 183 8.05 -14.87 -0.02
N GLY A 184 7.33 -13.75 0.08
CA GLY A 184 7.44 -12.83 1.23
C GLY A 184 7.17 -13.50 2.58
N ILE A 185 6.15 -14.36 2.65
CA ILE A 185 5.83 -15.14 3.85
C ILE A 185 6.96 -16.11 4.22
N ILE A 186 7.56 -16.79 3.24
CA ILE A 186 8.69 -17.70 3.46
C ILE A 186 9.89 -16.95 4.05
N LEU A 187 10.22 -15.78 3.53
CA LEU A 187 11.31 -14.94 4.06
C LEU A 187 11.01 -14.49 5.50
N LEU A 188 9.76 -14.08 5.79
CA LEU A 188 9.32 -13.74 7.14
C LEU A 188 9.47 -14.90 8.12
N ILE A 189 9.11 -16.12 7.72
CA ILE A 189 9.32 -17.32 8.53
C ILE A 189 10.81 -17.51 8.83
N GLY A 190 11.68 -17.31 7.84
CA GLY A 190 13.14 -17.35 8.02
C GLY A 190 13.65 -16.32 9.03
N VAL A 191 13.19 -15.07 8.93
CA VAL A 191 13.55 -13.99 9.87
C VAL A 191 13.05 -14.30 11.29
N PHE A 192 11.78 -14.70 11.44
CA PHE A 192 11.21 -15.06 12.74
C PHE A 192 11.86 -16.29 13.35
N TYR A 193 12.28 -17.26 12.55
CA TYR A 193 13.06 -18.39 13.03
C TYR A 193 14.33 -17.91 13.76
N PHE A 194 15.11 -17.01 13.16
CA PHE A 194 16.32 -16.50 13.82
C PHE A 194 16.01 -15.61 15.03
N LEU A 195 14.99 -14.74 14.95
CA LEU A 195 14.58 -13.94 16.11
C LEU A 195 14.09 -14.80 17.27
N SER A 196 13.46 -15.94 16.99
CA SER A 196 12.98 -16.87 18.02
C SER A 196 14.11 -17.52 18.82
N GLN A 197 15.33 -17.63 18.24
CA GLN A 197 16.48 -18.21 18.96
C GLN A 197 16.95 -17.32 20.12
N ASP A 198 16.77 -16.00 20.02
CA ASP A 198 17.18 -15.01 21.01
C ASP A 198 15.96 -14.28 21.64
N PHE A 199 14.77 -14.89 21.61
CA PHE A 199 13.51 -14.23 21.98
C PHE A 199 13.54 -13.58 23.37
N ASN A 200 14.03 -14.29 24.39
CA ASN A 200 14.10 -13.74 25.76
C ASN A 200 15.02 -12.51 25.83
N ARG A 201 16.19 -12.58 25.17
CA ARG A 201 17.13 -11.47 25.10
C ARG A 201 16.53 -10.27 24.35
N LEU A 202 15.72 -10.52 23.32
CA LEU A 202 15.03 -9.49 22.56
C LEU A 202 13.95 -8.79 23.40
N ILE A 203 13.14 -9.55 24.13
CA ILE A 203 12.13 -9.02 25.07
C ILE A 203 12.81 -8.19 26.15
N ASP A 204 13.86 -8.70 26.76
CA ASP A 204 14.62 -7.96 27.77
C ASP A 204 15.21 -6.67 27.21
N PHE A 205 15.67 -6.66 25.95
CA PHE A 205 16.18 -5.46 25.29
C PHE A 205 15.09 -4.44 24.95
N ILE A 206 13.94 -4.89 24.43
CA ILE A 206 12.82 -4.01 24.00
C ILE A 206 12.14 -3.36 25.21
N PHE A 207 11.91 -4.12 26.28
CA PHE A 207 11.21 -3.63 27.46
C PHE A 207 12.15 -3.04 28.52
N GLN A 208 13.45 -2.92 28.22
CA GLN A 208 14.39 -2.23 29.08
C GLN A 208 14.10 -0.72 29.10
N PRO A 209 13.92 -0.11 30.28
CA PRO A 209 13.73 1.33 30.36
C PRO A 209 14.99 2.05 29.89
N MET A 210 14.80 3.16 29.15
CA MET A 210 15.90 3.99 28.70
C MET A 210 16.67 4.57 29.90
N LYS A 211 17.96 4.19 30.03
CA LYS A 211 18.81 4.57 31.16
C LYS A 211 19.11 6.07 31.25
N GLY A 212 19.14 6.76 30.11
CA GLY A 212 19.45 8.19 30.04
C GLY A 212 18.26 9.13 30.25
N LEU A 213 17.05 8.59 30.40
CA LEU A 213 15.85 9.39 30.65
C LEU A 213 15.59 9.52 32.15
N ASN A 214 15.68 10.75 32.63
CA ASN A 214 15.29 11.07 33.99
C ASN A 214 13.79 10.83 34.16
N THR A 215 13.42 10.02 35.16
CA THR A 215 12.03 9.82 35.52
C THR A 215 11.47 11.09 36.15
N LEU A 216 10.46 11.70 35.52
CA LEU A 216 9.70 12.77 36.14
C LEU A 216 8.95 12.23 37.36
N ARG A 217 9.18 12.85 38.53
CA ARG A 217 8.48 12.52 39.78
C ARG A 217 7.12 13.22 39.80
N ILE A 218 6.10 12.55 39.29
CA ILE A 218 4.72 13.03 39.27
C ILE A 218 3.83 11.98 39.93
N ALA A 219 2.75 12.41 40.59
CA ALA A 219 1.75 11.52 41.15
C ALA A 219 1.23 10.51 40.10
N SER A 220 0.98 9.28 40.54
CA SER A 220 0.55 8.18 39.66
C SER A 220 -0.71 8.55 38.86
N GLY A 221 -1.67 9.25 39.47
CA GLY A 221 -2.90 9.70 38.80
C GLY A 221 -2.62 10.59 37.58
N THR A 222 -1.75 11.60 37.73
CA THR A 222 -1.36 12.50 36.64
C THR A 222 -0.60 11.76 35.52
N LYS A 223 0.23 10.76 35.88
CA LYS A 223 0.93 9.92 34.89
C LYS A 223 -0.05 9.11 34.03
N TYR A 224 -1.08 8.52 34.64
CA TYR A 224 -2.12 7.82 33.89
C TYR A 224 -3.00 8.77 33.08
N PHE A 225 -3.28 9.98 33.61
CA PHE A 225 -3.99 11.02 32.86
C PHE A 225 -3.30 11.36 31.54
N PHE A 226 -1.99 11.66 31.54
CA PHE A 226 -1.27 11.95 30.29
C PHE A 226 -1.17 10.76 29.34
N ARG A 227 -1.13 9.52 29.86
CA ARG A 227 -1.15 8.32 29.01
C ARG A 227 -2.50 8.13 28.33
N LEU A 228 -3.59 8.35 29.06
CA LEU A 228 -4.94 8.25 28.53
C LEU A 228 -5.27 9.45 27.62
N SER A 229 -4.72 10.64 27.90
CA SER A 229 -4.98 11.84 27.09
C SER A 229 -4.55 11.67 25.64
N ILE A 230 -3.54 10.83 25.35
CA ILE A 230 -3.12 10.50 23.97
C ILE A 230 -4.26 9.86 23.17
N PHE A 231 -5.16 9.12 23.83
CA PHE A 231 -6.33 8.52 23.19
C PHE A 231 -7.56 9.43 23.25
N ILE A 232 -7.66 10.30 24.27
CA ILE A 232 -8.78 11.22 24.45
C ILE A 232 -8.70 12.40 23.48
N TRP A 233 -7.50 12.98 23.27
CA TRP A 233 -7.33 14.17 22.41
C TRP A 233 -7.83 13.94 20.97
N PRO A 234 -7.50 12.83 20.28
CA PRO A 234 -8.05 12.55 18.95
C PRO A 234 -9.58 12.48 18.93
N ILE A 235 -10.21 11.95 19.99
CA ILE A 235 -11.68 11.90 20.10
C ILE A 235 -12.26 13.30 20.26
N ILE A 236 -11.66 14.13 21.12
CA ILE A 236 -12.07 15.53 21.28
C ILE A 236 -11.95 16.27 19.95
N PHE A 237 -10.81 16.15 19.27
CA PHE A 237 -10.61 16.79 17.97
C PHE A 237 -11.58 16.28 16.91
N TYR A 238 -11.90 14.99 16.90
CA TYR A 238 -12.93 14.44 16.02
C TYR A 238 -14.33 15.01 16.32
N LEU A 239 -14.69 15.18 17.60
CA LEU A 239 -15.99 15.71 18.00
C LEU A 239 -16.19 17.21 17.67
N ILE A 240 -15.10 17.96 17.54
CA ILE A 240 -15.13 19.38 17.13
C ILE A 240 -14.79 19.58 15.65
N TYR A 241 -14.45 18.49 14.93
CA TYR A 241 -14.15 18.56 13.52
C TYR A 241 -15.46 18.52 12.74
N ASP A 242 -15.80 19.63 12.09
CA ASP A 242 -16.93 19.68 11.18
C ASP A 242 -16.67 18.74 9.99
N TYR A 243 -17.57 17.79 9.79
CA TYR A 243 -17.45 16.86 8.67
C TYR A 243 -17.48 17.65 7.35
N PRO A 244 -16.57 17.39 6.40
CA PRO A 244 -16.46 18.20 5.18
C PRO A 244 -17.70 18.10 4.28
N ASP A 245 -18.50 17.04 4.40
CA ASP A 245 -19.77 16.91 3.68
C ASP A 245 -20.92 17.54 4.48
N LYS A 246 -21.26 18.79 4.15
CA LYS A 246 -22.41 19.49 4.75
C LYS A 246 -23.75 19.10 4.11
N HIS A 247 -23.72 18.60 2.87
CA HIS A 247 -24.91 18.25 2.11
C HIS A 247 -24.84 16.82 1.53
N PRO A 248 -24.82 15.75 2.36
CA PRO A 248 -24.60 14.37 1.88
C PRO A 248 -25.67 13.86 0.89
N HIS A 249 -26.85 14.49 0.91
CA HIS A 249 -27.94 14.18 0.01
C HIS A 249 -27.72 14.75 -1.41
N LEU A 250 -26.86 15.77 -1.55
CA LEU A 250 -26.42 16.37 -2.81
C LEU A 250 -25.09 15.82 -3.32
N THR A 251 -24.27 15.19 -2.47
CA THR A 251 -22.97 14.65 -2.87
C THR A 251 -23.09 13.58 -3.95
N GLY A 252 -22.57 13.84 -5.15
CA GLY A 252 -22.56 12.88 -6.24
C GLY A 252 -22.35 13.49 -7.62
N LYS A 253 -22.41 12.61 -8.62
CA LYS A 253 -22.40 12.98 -10.04
C LYS A 253 -23.83 13.13 -10.55
N TYR A 254 -24.08 14.16 -11.33
CA TYR A 254 -25.38 14.46 -11.93
C TYR A 254 -25.22 14.65 -13.44
N PHE A 255 -26.06 13.96 -14.21
CA PHE A 255 -26.24 14.27 -15.63
C PHE A 255 -27.18 15.46 -15.79
N VAL A 256 -26.79 16.37 -16.68
CA VAL A 256 -27.57 17.55 -17.04
C VAL A 256 -28.57 17.17 -18.13
N GLN A 257 -29.85 17.39 -17.86
CA GLN A 257 -30.99 17.15 -18.74
C GLN A 257 -31.75 18.44 -18.99
N ASP A 258 -32.38 18.56 -20.16
CA ASP A 258 -33.21 19.71 -20.55
C ASP A 258 -32.51 21.07 -20.33
N LEU A 259 -31.21 21.16 -20.66
CA LEU A 259 -30.47 22.42 -20.55
C LEU A 259 -31.06 23.46 -21.50
N THR A 260 -31.43 24.60 -20.95
CA THR A 260 -31.80 25.80 -21.72
C THR A 260 -30.87 26.95 -21.37
N VAL A 261 -30.32 27.62 -22.38
CA VAL A 261 -29.51 28.83 -22.27
C VAL A 261 -30.31 29.98 -22.88
N ASN A 262 -30.61 31.02 -22.12
CA ASN A 262 -31.50 32.12 -22.53
C ASN A 262 -32.82 31.59 -23.13
N GLN A 263 -33.41 30.58 -22.47
CA GLN A 263 -34.64 29.89 -22.88
C GLN A 263 -34.55 29.06 -24.18
N VAL A 264 -33.37 28.96 -24.79
CA VAL A 264 -33.14 28.13 -25.98
C VAL A 264 -32.59 26.76 -25.53
N PRO A 265 -33.21 25.63 -25.93
CA PRO A 265 -32.71 24.31 -25.57
C PRO A 265 -31.36 24.02 -26.23
N VAL A 266 -30.41 23.54 -25.44
CA VAL A 266 -29.06 23.17 -25.87
C VAL A 266 -28.80 21.71 -25.52
N SER A 267 -28.22 20.95 -26.45
CA SER A 267 -27.83 19.55 -26.22
C SER A 267 -26.51 19.24 -26.90
N ALA A 268 -25.70 18.39 -26.28
CA ALA A 268 -24.43 17.95 -26.86
C ALA A 268 -24.71 16.96 -28.00
N SER A 269 -24.09 17.18 -29.16
CA SER A 269 -24.17 16.31 -30.35
C SER A 269 -22.87 15.54 -30.62
N SER A 270 -21.74 16.03 -30.10
CA SER A 270 -20.40 15.48 -30.27
C SER A 270 -19.59 15.70 -28.99
N PRO A 271 -18.62 14.82 -28.63
CA PRO A 271 -17.79 14.97 -27.41
C PRO A 271 -16.95 16.25 -27.32
N LYS A 272 -16.87 17.06 -28.40
CA LYS A 272 -16.10 18.30 -28.45
C LYS A 272 -16.95 19.56 -28.26
N ASP A 273 -18.27 19.40 -28.06
CA ASP A 273 -19.18 20.53 -27.96
C ASP A 273 -19.05 21.17 -26.57
N SER A 274 -19.04 22.49 -26.50
CA SER A 274 -18.98 23.27 -25.26
C SER A 274 -20.33 23.29 -24.51
N VAL A 275 -20.96 22.14 -24.39
CA VAL A 275 -22.27 21.97 -23.73
C VAL A 275 -22.03 21.36 -22.35
N LEU A 276 -22.67 21.93 -21.33
CA LEU A 276 -22.63 21.40 -19.98
C LEU A 276 -23.33 20.04 -19.93
N THR A 277 -22.61 18.99 -19.55
CA THR A 277 -23.13 17.61 -19.55
C THR A 277 -23.20 16.99 -18.16
N ASN A 278 -22.24 17.31 -17.28
CA ASN A 278 -22.22 16.77 -15.93
C ASN A 278 -22.00 17.89 -14.92
N ILE A 279 -22.63 17.73 -13.76
CA ILE A 279 -22.33 18.48 -12.55
C ILE A 279 -21.90 17.50 -11.47
N TYR A 280 -20.79 17.79 -10.80
CA TYR A 280 -20.35 17.06 -9.62
C TYR A 280 -20.54 17.98 -8.43
N MET A 281 -21.18 17.49 -7.38
CA MET A 281 -21.21 18.12 -6.07
C MET A 281 -20.48 17.18 -5.12
N ASP A 282 -19.44 17.67 -4.46
CA ASP A 282 -18.51 16.85 -3.67
C ASP A 282 -18.27 17.44 -2.28
N LEU A 283 -17.37 16.81 -1.53
CA LEU A 283 -16.92 17.23 -0.20
C LEU A 283 -16.45 18.70 -0.20
N GLU A 284 -16.57 19.35 0.95
CA GLU A 284 -16.17 20.76 1.17
C GLU A 284 -16.92 21.76 0.27
N ASP A 285 -18.18 21.43 -0.05
CA ASP A 285 -19.03 22.22 -0.94
C ASP A 285 -18.40 22.44 -2.33
N GLU A 286 -17.55 21.51 -2.79
CA GLU A 286 -16.95 21.57 -4.12
C GLU A 286 -18.00 21.30 -5.20
N ILE A 287 -17.98 22.10 -6.27
CA ILE A 287 -18.84 21.90 -7.43
C ILE A 287 -18.02 21.99 -8.72
N VAL A 288 -18.27 21.04 -9.61
CA VAL A 288 -17.59 20.97 -10.91
C VAL A 288 -18.62 20.91 -12.03
N PHE A 289 -18.54 21.85 -12.96
CA PHE A 289 -19.29 21.84 -14.20
C PHE A 289 -18.39 21.25 -15.30
N ASP A 290 -18.83 20.16 -15.91
CA ASP A 290 -18.08 19.44 -16.94
C ASP A 290 -18.76 19.63 -18.30
N PHE A 291 -18.06 20.31 -19.21
CA PHE A 291 -18.56 20.65 -20.54
C PHE A 291 -18.13 19.56 -21.52
N ASN A 292 -18.72 18.38 -21.39
CA ASN A 292 -18.62 17.22 -22.29
C ASN A 292 -17.24 16.54 -22.38
N ASP A 293 -16.16 17.28 -22.17
CA ASP A 293 -14.77 16.80 -22.12
C ASP A 293 -14.08 17.32 -20.86
N TYR A 294 -13.32 16.44 -20.18
CA TYR A 294 -12.69 16.71 -18.88
C TYR A 294 -11.70 17.89 -18.87
N ARG A 295 -11.27 18.34 -20.04
CA ARG A 295 -10.38 19.51 -20.19
C ARG A 295 -11.15 20.83 -20.09
N TYR A 296 -12.45 20.81 -20.28
CA TYR A 296 -13.33 21.98 -20.20
C TYR A 296 -14.20 21.86 -18.96
N ARG A 297 -13.65 22.32 -17.84
CA ARG A 297 -14.29 22.26 -16.53
C ARG A 297 -14.30 23.61 -15.87
N TYR A 298 -15.41 23.94 -15.20
CA TYR A 298 -15.41 24.96 -14.17
C TYR A 298 -15.39 24.28 -12.82
N ILE A 299 -14.46 24.68 -11.96
CA ILE A 299 -14.27 24.10 -10.64
C ILE A 299 -14.40 25.22 -9.63
N GLY A 300 -15.26 25.04 -8.64
CA GLY A 300 -15.58 26.08 -7.67
C GLY A 300 -16.12 25.50 -6.38
N THR A 301 -16.62 26.39 -5.53
CA THR A 301 -17.35 26.03 -4.31
C THR A 301 -18.72 26.67 -4.34
N TYR A 302 -19.73 25.99 -3.79
CA TYR A 302 -21.07 26.55 -3.68
C TYR A 302 -21.41 26.93 -2.24
N ARG A 303 -22.35 27.85 -2.10
CA ARG A 303 -23.04 28.17 -0.85
C ARG A 303 -24.53 27.96 -1.10
N LEU A 304 -25.14 27.05 -0.34
CA LEU A 304 -26.55 26.74 -0.41
C LEU A 304 -27.28 27.29 0.82
N GLU A 305 -28.38 27.99 0.59
CA GLU A 305 -29.32 28.42 1.62
C GLU A 305 -30.60 27.58 1.49
N GLU A 306 -30.72 26.52 2.30
CA GLU A 306 -31.78 25.51 2.18
C GLU A 306 -33.19 26.09 2.42
N GLU A 307 -33.34 27.18 3.16
CA GLU A 307 -34.66 27.80 3.40
C GLU A 307 -35.25 28.47 2.15
N THR A 308 -34.39 28.92 1.24
CA THR A 308 -34.79 29.70 0.05
C THR A 308 -34.50 28.98 -1.27
N ASP A 309 -33.93 27.77 -1.18
CA ASP A 309 -33.29 27.04 -2.27
C ASP A 309 -32.22 27.85 -3.01
N SER A 310 -31.71 28.95 -2.45
CA SER A 310 -30.76 29.84 -3.12
C SER A 310 -29.37 29.21 -3.14
N ILE A 311 -28.73 29.20 -4.31
CA ILE A 311 -27.38 28.70 -4.49
C ILE A 311 -26.50 29.76 -5.16
N GLU A 312 -25.33 29.99 -4.57
CA GLU A 312 -24.27 30.84 -5.12
C GLU A 312 -23.04 29.99 -5.37
N ILE A 313 -22.45 30.06 -6.56
CA ILE A 313 -21.24 29.31 -6.92
C ILE A 313 -20.13 30.28 -7.25
N HIS A 314 -19.00 30.10 -6.57
CA HIS A 314 -17.76 30.84 -6.83
C HIS A 314 -16.75 29.95 -7.54
N TRP A 315 -16.33 30.36 -8.73
CA TRP A 315 -15.39 29.60 -9.55
C TRP A 315 -13.94 29.88 -9.13
N ARG A 316 -13.20 28.80 -8.86
CA ARG A 316 -11.75 28.82 -8.65
C ARG A 316 -10.99 28.62 -9.96
N TYR A 317 -11.59 27.90 -10.90
CA TYR A 317 -11.03 27.65 -12.23
C TYR A 317 -12.14 27.71 -13.30
N PRO A 318 -11.92 28.43 -14.42
CA PRO A 318 -10.78 29.31 -14.72
C PRO A 318 -10.81 30.61 -13.89
N SER A 319 -9.67 31.10 -13.41
CA SER A 319 -9.62 32.00 -12.25
C SER A 319 -9.88 33.49 -12.49
N ASP A 320 -9.92 34.00 -13.74
CA ASP A 320 -9.69 35.45 -13.92
C ASP A 320 -10.81 36.24 -14.63
N THR A 321 -11.90 35.62 -15.08
CA THR A 321 -12.95 36.35 -15.85
C THR A 321 -14.39 35.85 -15.71
N LEU A 322 -14.62 34.74 -14.99
CA LEU A 322 -15.96 34.17 -14.89
C LEU A 322 -16.75 34.78 -13.73
N ASN A 323 -17.93 35.31 -14.04
CA ASN A 323 -18.88 35.67 -12.99
C ASN A 323 -19.37 34.38 -12.32
N GLY A 324 -19.61 34.45 -11.01
CA GLY A 324 -20.22 33.35 -10.27
C GLY A 324 -21.59 32.97 -10.83
N PHE A 325 -22.06 31.78 -10.49
CA PHE A 325 -23.45 31.41 -10.75
C PHE A 325 -24.30 31.83 -9.57
N ILE A 326 -25.41 32.53 -9.81
CA ILE A 326 -26.38 32.90 -8.78
C ILE A 326 -27.74 32.39 -9.22
N GLY A 327 -28.38 31.59 -8.38
CA GLY A 327 -29.64 30.96 -8.77
C GLY A 327 -30.31 30.19 -7.64
N LYS A 328 -31.09 29.20 -8.04
CA LYS A 328 -31.81 28.28 -7.16
C LYS A 328 -31.52 26.83 -7.52
N LEU A 329 -31.36 26.00 -6.49
CA LEU A 329 -31.30 24.55 -6.57
C LEU A 329 -32.52 23.97 -5.86
N SER A 330 -33.61 23.76 -6.61
CA SER A 330 -34.88 23.28 -6.06
C SER A 330 -35.13 21.82 -6.42
N LYS A 331 -35.97 21.14 -5.65
CA LYS A 331 -36.38 19.76 -5.93
C LYS A 331 -37.81 19.72 -6.48
N VAL A 332 -37.95 19.47 -7.77
CA VAL A 332 -39.25 19.42 -8.47
C VAL A 332 -39.52 17.98 -8.92
N ASN A 333 -40.63 17.39 -8.46
CA ASN A 333 -41.03 16.01 -8.78
C ASN A 333 -39.95 14.95 -8.49
N GLY A 334 -39.16 15.16 -7.43
CA GLY A 334 -38.08 14.25 -7.04
C GLY A 334 -36.75 14.45 -7.78
N GLN A 335 -36.72 15.33 -8.79
CA GLN A 335 -35.53 15.67 -9.56
C GLN A 335 -35.00 17.05 -9.13
N LEU A 336 -33.67 17.21 -9.09
CA LEU A 336 -33.05 18.49 -8.79
C LEU A 336 -33.12 19.38 -10.03
N VAL A 337 -33.44 20.66 -9.85
CA VAL A 337 -33.50 21.67 -10.90
C VAL A 337 -32.60 22.82 -10.49
N LEU A 338 -31.60 23.10 -11.32
CA LEU A 338 -30.69 24.22 -11.15
C LEU A 338 -31.07 25.30 -12.16
N GLU A 339 -31.45 26.48 -11.69
CA GLU A 339 -31.82 27.62 -12.53
C GLU A 339 -31.20 28.90 -11.99
N GLY A 340 -30.64 29.75 -12.84
CA GLY A 340 -29.91 30.94 -12.41
C GLY A 340 -29.20 31.65 -13.54
N GLU A 341 -28.38 32.64 -13.18
CA GLU A 341 -27.60 33.44 -14.11
C GLU A 341 -26.11 33.12 -13.97
N MET A 342 -25.42 32.98 -15.09
CA MET A 342 -23.96 32.90 -15.16
C MET A 342 -23.48 33.65 -16.40
N ASN A 343 -22.51 34.55 -16.24
CA ASN A 343 -21.95 35.37 -17.33
C ASN A 343 -22.98 36.15 -18.17
N GLY A 344 -24.10 36.58 -17.57
CA GLY A 344 -25.17 37.29 -18.29
C GLY A 344 -26.09 36.38 -19.09
N GLU A 345 -25.96 35.05 -18.97
CA GLU A 345 -26.84 34.06 -19.57
C GLU A 345 -27.74 33.42 -18.50
N GLU A 346 -29.03 33.28 -18.81
CA GLU A 346 -29.99 32.55 -17.99
C GLU A 346 -29.88 31.05 -18.29
N LEU A 347 -29.49 30.28 -17.29
CA LEU A 347 -29.32 28.84 -17.37
C LEU A 347 -30.44 28.16 -16.59
N ARG A 348 -31.05 27.14 -17.18
CA ARG A 348 -31.97 26.25 -16.47
C ARG A 348 -31.75 24.82 -16.91
N MET A 349 -31.66 23.91 -15.95
CA MET A 349 -31.37 22.51 -16.21
C MET A 349 -31.93 21.59 -15.13
N LYS A 350 -32.24 20.35 -15.52
CA LYS A 350 -32.61 19.28 -14.61
C LYS A 350 -31.42 18.37 -14.36
N LEU A 351 -31.26 17.90 -13.13
CA LEU A 351 -30.13 17.10 -12.70
C LEU A 351 -30.62 15.70 -12.31
N SER A 352 -30.18 14.69 -13.04
CA SER A 352 -30.41 13.28 -12.71
C SER A 352 -29.16 12.68 -12.09
N ARG A 353 -29.25 12.22 -10.84
CA ARG A 353 -28.13 11.61 -10.12
C ARG A 353 -27.71 10.30 -10.82
N VAL A 354 -26.41 10.11 -10.97
CA VAL A 354 -25.83 8.84 -11.42
C VAL A 354 -25.76 7.91 -10.21
N GLU A 355 -26.41 6.75 -10.29
CA GLU A 355 -26.27 5.73 -9.25
C GLU A 355 -24.80 5.28 -9.18
N LYS A 356 -24.28 5.10 -7.96
CA LYS A 356 -22.91 4.60 -7.76
C LYS A 356 -22.84 3.18 -8.33
N GLU A 357 -22.01 2.99 -9.36
CA GLU A 357 -21.59 1.66 -9.82
C GLU A 357 -20.73 0.95 -8.76
#